data_AF-A0A7J3B930-F1
#
_entry.id   AF-A0A7J3B930-F1
#
_cell.length_a   1.000
_cell.length_b   1.000
_cell.length_c   1.000
_cell.angle_alpha   90.00
_cell.angle_beta   90.00
_cell.angle_gamma   90.00
#
_symmetry.space_group_name_H-M   'P 1'
#
loop_
_entity.id
_entity.type
_entity.pdbx_description
1 polymer ?
#
loop_
_entity_poly.entity_id
_entity_poly.type
_entity_poly.pdbx_seq_one_letter_code
_entity_poly.pdbx_strand_id
1 'polypeptide(L)'
;MRRLLLYLYLLLLIPPFSNAALSCITDATSIILSEQGTLISGVIIFTVIIIAIAYLLGSFTGNPAFTVFAKDEAYHLGFSIALLISFSVIILFSCSAVDMFFKTTFEKIGAGSSPCYESGENMTATALCFLDGAKSDAQRLSERYIDENIHYMMWSTYTVSLNIPLMNTFSASAGAYKRVIASQYDTTLNMFVFPALLSLRMQELFLGFVSENVIRWLLPIAFLFRIFIPTRQMGNMLIALSIGLYLIVPFMYAFNLSAYEIIGSEECNQFRTAIEDNHFGGCGDQNSFWAVARLIPQAFFLPNLTIAILIAFLTGANKALRVIG
;
A
#
# COMPACT_ATOMS: atom_id res chain seq x y z
N MET A 1 -14.24 -22.05 -36.73
CA MET A 1 -12.89 -21.88 -36.15
C MET A 1 -12.73 -20.61 -35.28
N ARG A 2 -13.07 -19.39 -35.74
CA ARG A 2 -12.90 -18.15 -34.93
C ARG A 2 -13.55 -18.16 -33.54
N ARG A 3 -14.77 -18.70 -33.39
CA ARG A 3 -15.43 -18.83 -32.08
C ARG A 3 -14.74 -19.82 -31.15
N LEU A 4 -14.17 -20.89 -31.70
CA LEU A 4 -13.50 -21.94 -30.92
C LEU A 4 -12.13 -21.49 -30.42
N LEU A 5 -11.40 -20.70 -31.22
CA LEU A 5 -10.19 -19.99 -30.79
C LEU A 5 -10.48 -18.96 -29.68
N LEU A 6 -11.62 -18.27 -29.75
CA LEU A 6 -12.01 -17.28 -28.73
C LEU A 6 -12.36 -17.97 -27.40
N TYR A 7 -13.06 -19.11 -27.43
CA TYR A 7 -13.28 -19.93 -26.24
C TYR A 7 -12.00 -20.57 -25.70
N LEU A 8 -11.09 -21.04 -26.57
CA LEU A 8 -9.81 -21.60 -26.15
C LEU A 8 -8.89 -20.54 -25.53
N TYR A 9 -8.90 -19.31 -26.06
CA TYR A 9 -8.17 -18.17 -25.50
C TYR A 9 -8.78 -17.72 -24.16
N LEU A 10 -10.12 -17.78 -24.03
CA LEU A 10 -10.82 -17.52 -22.77
C LEU A 10 -10.51 -18.61 -21.72
N LEU A 11 -10.37 -19.87 -22.13
CA LEU A 11 -10.00 -21.00 -21.28
C LEU A 11 -8.51 -20.98 -20.87
N LEU A 12 -7.63 -20.51 -21.76
CA LEU A 12 -6.21 -20.28 -21.45
C LEU A 12 -5.97 -19.05 -20.56
N LEU A 13 -6.92 -18.11 -20.53
CA LEU A 13 -6.95 -16.99 -19.59
C LEU A 13 -7.46 -17.37 -18.20
N ILE A 14 -7.91 -18.62 -18.00
CA ILE A 14 -8.20 -19.15 -16.68
C ILE A 14 -6.89 -19.81 -16.20
N PRO A 15 -6.02 -19.10 -15.46
CA PRO A 15 -4.87 -19.75 -14.84
C PRO A 15 -5.38 -20.91 -13.96
N PRO A 16 -4.61 -22.01 -13.82
CA PRO A 16 -4.96 -23.06 -12.87
C PRO A 16 -5.06 -22.42 -11.48
N PHE A 17 -6.29 -22.21 -11.00
CA PHE A 17 -6.52 -21.61 -9.70
C PHE A 17 -5.96 -22.55 -8.64
N SER A 18 -4.95 -22.09 -7.91
CA SER A 18 -4.47 -22.79 -6.73
C SER A 18 -5.56 -22.82 -5.65
N ASN A 19 -5.56 -23.81 -4.77
CA ASN A 19 -6.53 -23.90 -3.67
C ASN A 19 -6.54 -22.64 -2.78
N ALA A 20 -5.39 -21.96 -2.67
CA ALA A 20 -5.25 -20.68 -1.97
C ALA A 20 -5.96 -19.52 -2.70
N ALA A 21 -5.92 -19.50 -4.04
CA ALA A 21 -6.71 -18.54 -4.80
C ALA A 21 -8.21 -18.79 -4.58
N LEU A 22 -8.63 -20.05 -4.48
CA LEU A 22 -10.03 -20.39 -4.24
C LEU A 22 -10.55 -19.89 -2.89
N SER A 23 -9.75 -19.97 -1.81
CA SER A 23 -10.13 -19.44 -0.49
C SER A 23 -10.21 -17.91 -0.48
N CYS A 24 -9.24 -17.23 -1.11
CA CYS A 24 -9.27 -15.77 -1.30
C CYS A 24 -10.55 -15.34 -2.05
N ILE A 25 -10.92 -16.11 -3.07
CA ILE A 25 -12.13 -15.89 -3.86
C ILE A 25 -13.39 -16.07 -3.02
N THR A 26 -13.52 -17.17 -2.27
CA THR A 26 -14.74 -17.42 -1.47
C THR A 26 -14.96 -16.36 -0.40
N ASP A 27 -13.89 -15.88 0.24
CA ASP A 27 -13.99 -14.84 1.26
C ASP A 27 -14.29 -13.48 0.65
N ALA A 28 -13.57 -13.07 -0.41
CA ALA A 28 -13.85 -11.80 -1.08
C ALA A 28 -15.27 -11.75 -1.64
N THR A 29 -15.73 -12.84 -2.26
CA THR A 29 -17.07 -12.89 -2.87
C THR A 29 -18.16 -12.91 -1.80
N SER A 30 -17.95 -13.62 -0.68
CA SER A 30 -18.92 -13.65 0.41
C SER A 30 -19.05 -12.29 1.11
N ILE A 31 -17.93 -11.58 1.33
CA ILE A 31 -17.94 -10.22 1.91
C ILE A 31 -18.67 -9.24 0.99
N ILE A 32 -18.37 -9.28 -0.32
CA ILE A 32 -19.01 -8.40 -1.30
C ILE A 32 -20.51 -8.71 -1.42
N LEU A 33 -20.90 -9.98 -1.54
CA LEU A 33 -22.30 -10.34 -1.76
C LEU A 33 -23.16 -10.19 -0.49
N SER A 34 -22.63 -10.50 0.69
CA SER A 34 -23.43 -10.50 1.92
C SER A 34 -23.66 -9.09 2.47
N GLU A 35 -22.60 -8.28 2.64
CA GLU A 35 -22.75 -6.92 3.18
C GLU A 35 -23.12 -5.94 2.07
N GLN A 36 -22.39 -5.93 0.96
CA GLN A 36 -22.59 -4.89 -0.07
C GLN A 36 -23.67 -5.24 -1.08
N GLY A 37 -23.89 -6.53 -1.32
CA GLY A 37 -24.88 -7.00 -2.28
C GLY A 37 -26.28 -6.48 -1.96
N THR A 38 -26.63 -6.37 -0.67
CA THR A 38 -27.91 -5.82 -0.24
C THR A 38 -28.07 -4.33 -0.59
N LEU A 39 -27.05 -3.51 -0.31
CA LEU A 39 -27.04 -2.07 -0.61
C LEU A 39 -27.01 -1.82 -2.12
N ILE A 40 -26.13 -2.50 -2.84
CA ILE A 40 -25.99 -2.38 -4.30
C ILE A 40 -27.28 -2.84 -4.98
N SER A 41 -27.84 -3.97 -4.58
CA SER A 41 -29.11 -4.47 -5.11
C SER A 41 -30.26 -3.50 -4.85
N GLY A 42 -30.36 -2.95 -3.63
CA GLY A 42 -31.37 -1.94 -3.30
C GLY A 42 -31.28 -0.70 -4.19
N VAL A 43 -30.05 -0.22 -4.44
CA VAL A 43 -29.79 0.91 -5.33
C VAL A 43 -30.16 0.58 -6.78
N ILE A 44 -29.79 -0.60 -7.29
CA ILE A 44 -30.14 -1.04 -8.65
C ILE A 44 -31.67 -1.15 -8.80
N ILE A 45 -32.36 -1.80 -7.87
CA ILE A 45 -33.83 -1.94 -7.90
C ILE A 45 -34.50 -0.57 -7.93
N PHE A 46 -34.04 0.35 -7.06
CA PHE A 46 -34.56 1.71 -7.02
C PHE A 46 -34.40 2.44 -8.37
N THR A 47 -33.24 2.30 -9.01
CA THR A 47 -33.03 2.91 -10.34
C THR A 47 -33.89 2.31 -11.43
N VAL A 48 -34.06 0.98 -11.45
CA VAL A 48 -34.94 0.30 -12.42
C VAL A 48 -36.37 0.81 -12.26
N ILE A 49 -36.84 1.02 -11.03
CA ILE A 49 -38.17 1.58 -10.75
C ILE A 49 -38.29 2.99 -11.32
N ILE A 50 -37.30 3.86 -11.09
CA ILE A 50 -37.31 5.24 -11.64
C ILE A 50 -37.33 5.22 -13.17
N ILE A 51 -36.51 4.39 -13.81
CA ILE A 51 -36.45 4.25 -15.27
C ILE A 51 -37.80 3.76 -15.80
N ALA A 52 -38.42 2.77 -15.15
CA ALA A 52 -39.73 2.25 -15.51
C ALA A 52 -40.83 3.31 -15.40
N ILE A 53 -40.84 4.10 -14.32
CA ILE A 53 -41.80 5.20 -14.12
C ILE A 53 -41.61 6.27 -15.21
N ALA A 54 -40.38 6.67 -15.49
CA ALA A 54 -40.08 7.66 -16.53
C ALA A 54 -40.54 7.16 -17.92
N TYR A 55 -40.34 5.88 -18.22
CA TYR A 55 -40.80 5.26 -19.46
C TYR A 55 -42.33 5.25 -19.57
N LEU A 56 -43.03 4.83 -18.50
CA LEU A 56 -44.51 4.82 -18.46
C LEU A 56 -45.08 6.23 -18.59
N LEU A 57 -44.51 7.23 -17.91
CA LEU A 57 -44.92 8.63 -18.02
C LEU A 57 -44.70 9.18 -19.43
N GLY A 58 -43.57 8.85 -20.07
CA GLY A 58 -43.30 9.23 -21.46
C GLY A 58 -44.29 8.60 -22.43
N SER A 59 -44.62 7.32 -22.24
CA SER A 59 -45.62 6.63 -23.05
C SER A 59 -47.03 7.15 -22.84
N PHE A 60 -47.39 7.56 -21.61
CA PHE A 60 -48.73 8.05 -21.27
C PHE A 60 -48.96 9.49 -21.75
N THR A 61 -47.97 10.37 -21.56
CA THR A 61 -48.06 11.79 -21.96
C THR A 61 -47.80 12.02 -23.45
N GLY A 62 -47.28 11.02 -24.16
CA GLY A 62 -46.86 11.16 -25.56
C GLY A 62 -45.63 12.06 -25.74
N ASN A 63 -44.94 12.43 -24.67
CA ASN A 63 -43.76 13.28 -24.77
C ASN A 63 -42.50 12.43 -25.07
N PRO A 64 -41.85 12.62 -26.23
CA PRO A 64 -40.70 11.81 -26.63
C PRO A 64 -39.50 12.00 -25.69
N ALA A 65 -39.38 13.15 -25.01
CA ALA A 65 -38.24 13.44 -24.13
C ALA A 65 -38.06 12.41 -23.01
N PHE A 66 -39.14 11.99 -22.36
CA PHE A 66 -39.08 11.00 -21.27
C PHE A 66 -38.74 9.60 -21.77
N THR A 67 -39.17 9.23 -22.98
CA THR A 67 -38.85 7.92 -23.56
C THR A 67 -37.39 7.82 -23.99
N VAL A 68 -36.83 8.92 -24.52
CA VAL A 68 -35.39 9.02 -24.84
C VAL A 68 -34.57 8.95 -23.56
N PHE A 69 -34.95 9.72 -22.53
CA PHE A 69 -34.32 9.69 -21.21
C PHE A 69 -34.28 8.28 -20.61
N ALA A 70 -35.42 7.58 -20.58
CA ALA A 70 -35.49 6.24 -19.99
C ALA A 70 -34.63 5.22 -20.75
N LYS A 71 -34.55 5.33 -22.09
CA LYS A 71 -33.68 4.47 -22.90
C LYS A 71 -32.21 4.75 -22.62
N ASP A 72 -31.81 6.01 -22.58
CA ASP A 72 -30.44 6.43 -22.29
C ASP A 72 -29.99 5.93 -20.91
N GLU A 73 -30.82 6.14 -19.89
CA GLU A 73 -30.51 5.71 -18.53
C GLU A 73 -30.48 4.17 -18.38
N ALA A 74 -31.32 3.45 -19.13
CA ALA A 74 -31.26 1.98 -19.17
C ALA A 74 -29.93 1.46 -19.74
N TYR A 75 -29.38 2.09 -20.78
CA TYR A 75 -28.06 1.73 -21.31
C TYR A 75 -26.95 2.00 -20.29
N HIS A 76 -27.00 3.14 -19.60
CA HIS A 76 -26.02 3.46 -18.56
C HIS A 76 -26.10 2.52 -17.36
N LEU A 77 -27.31 2.11 -16.95
CA LEU A 77 -27.48 1.10 -15.91
C LEU A 77 -26.88 -0.24 -16.33
N GLY A 78 -27.19 -0.70 -17.55
CA GLY A 78 -26.63 -1.94 -18.10
C GLY A 78 -25.10 -1.93 -18.14
N PHE A 79 -24.50 -0.81 -18.56
CA PHE A 79 -23.05 -0.66 -18.54
C PHE A 79 -22.47 -0.64 -17.11
N SER A 80 -23.16 -0.02 -16.16
CA SER A 80 -22.74 0.01 -14.75
C SER A 80 -22.74 -1.39 -14.13
N ILE A 81 -23.72 -2.23 -14.47
CA ILE A 81 -23.75 -3.65 -14.06
C ILE A 81 -22.59 -4.42 -14.69
N ALA A 82 -22.31 -4.22 -15.99
CA ALA A 82 -21.19 -4.87 -16.66
C ALA A 82 -19.84 -4.47 -16.03
N LEU A 83 -19.67 -3.19 -15.67
CA LEU A 83 -18.50 -2.69 -14.96
C LEU A 83 -18.37 -3.36 -13.60
N LEU A 84 -19.46 -3.46 -12.82
CA LEU A 84 -19.46 -4.13 -11.53
C LEU A 84 -18.99 -5.58 -11.63
N ILE A 85 -19.54 -6.35 -12.59
CA ILE A 85 -19.10 -7.72 -12.85
C ILE A 85 -17.62 -7.75 -13.22
N SER A 86 -17.16 -6.84 -14.09
CA SER A 86 -15.75 -6.76 -14.47
C SER A 86 -14.83 -6.45 -13.28
N PHE A 87 -15.29 -5.62 -12.34
CA PHE A 87 -14.53 -5.27 -11.14
C PHE A 87 -14.42 -6.46 -10.20
N SER A 88 -15.50 -7.23 -10.02
CA SER A 88 -15.44 -8.51 -9.30
C SER A 88 -14.40 -9.42 -9.94
N VAL A 89 -14.40 -9.58 -11.27
CA VAL A 89 -13.40 -10.39 -11.97
C VAL A 89 -11.97 -9.87 -11.76
N ILE A 90 -11.75 -8.55 -11.75
CA ILE A 90 -10.44 -7.95 -11.50
C ILE A 90 -9.95 -8.25 -10.07
N ILE A 91 -10.82 -8.18 -9.06
CA ILE A 91 -10.46 -8.54 -7.68
C ILE A 91 -10.11 -10.03 -7.57
N LEU A 92 -10.88 -10.90 -8.23
CA LEU A 92 -10.57 -12.33 -8.25
C LEU A 92 -9.22 -12.58 -8.95
N PHE A 93 -8.97 -11.87 -10.05
CA PHE A 93 -7.70 -11.92 -10.75
C PHE A 93 -6.56 -11.38 -9.90
N SER A 94 -6.77 -10.36 -9.05
CA SER A 94 -5.71 -9.83 -8.20
C SER A 94 -5.20 -10.87 -7.20
N CYS A 95 -6.06 -11.68 -6.59
CA CYS A 95 -5.62 -12.79 -5.72
C CYS A 95 -4.66 -13.76 -6.45
N SER A 96 -4.96 -14.08 -7.72
CA SER A 96 -4.11 -14.98 -8.51
C SER A 96 -2.85 -14.31 -9.04
N ALA A 97 -2.96 -13.04 -9.44
CA ALA A 97 -1.84 -12.25 -9.94
C ALA A 97 -0.76 -12.05 -8.86
N VAL A 98 -1.16 -11.92 -7.59
CA VAL A 98 -0.25 -11.99 -6.43
C VAL A 98 0.58 -13.25 -6.49
N ASP A 99 -0.06 -14.41 -6.34
CA ASP A 99 0.65 -15.67 -6.16
C ASP A 99 1.58 -15.95 -7.34
N MET A 100 1.10 -15.64 -8.55
CA MET A 100 1.90 -15.76 -9.77
C MET A 100 3.07 -14.76 -9.79
N PHE A 101 2.81 -13.48 -9.54
CA PHE A 101 3.85 -12.44 -9.56
C PHE A 101 4.90 -12.71 -8.48
N PHE A 102 4.48 -13.08 -7.28
CA PHE A 102 5.38 -13.41 -6.18
C PHE A 102 6.23 -14.63 -6.50
N LYS A 103 5.63 -15.77 -6.84
CA LYS A 103 6.40 -16.98 -7.15
C LYS A 103 7.37 -16.76 -8.31
N THR A 104 6.90 -16.16 -9.41
CA THR A 104 7.73 -16.03 -10.62
C THR A 104 8.76 -14.91 -10.56
N THR A 105 8.44 -13.80 -9.89
CA THR A 105 9.34 -12.64 -9.85
C THR A 105 10.39 -12.80 -8.75
N PHE A 106 10.02 -13.33 -7.59
CA PHE A 106 10.95 -13.45 -6.46
C PHE A 106 11.95 -14.57 -6.67
N GLU A 107 11.50 -15.72 -7.19
CA GLU A 107 12.40 -16.81 -7.56
C GLU A 107 13.45 -16.33 -8.59
N LYS A 108 13.06 -15.45 -9.50
CA LYS A 108 13.99 -14.89 -10.50
C LYS A 108 14.92 -13.82 -9.97
N ILE A 109 14.49 -13.05 -8.97
CA ILE A 109 15.32 -11.98 -8.39
C ILE A 109 16.19 -12.52 -7.24
N GLY A 110 15.98 -13.77 -6.80
CA GLY A 110 16.78 -14.37 -5.71
C GLY A 110 16.39 -13.86 -4.33
N ALA A 111 15.27 -13.14 -4.20
CA ALA A 111 14.72 -12.77 -2.91
C ALA A 111 14.25 -14.04 -2.18
N GLY A 112 14.71 -14.22 -0.94
CA GLY A 112 14.27 -15.34 -0.10
C GLY A 112 12.76 -15.29 0.17
N SER A 113 12.17 -16.43 0.58
CA SER A 113 10.76 -16.42 1.00
C SER A 113 10.61 -15.66 2.32
N SER A 114 10.01 -14.47 2.25
CA SER A 114 9.58 -13.75 3.45
C SER A 114 8.49 -14.53 4.20
N PRO A 115 8.52 -14.60 5.55
CA PRO A 115 7.39 -15.11 6.32
C PRO A 115 6.10 -14.30 6.09
N CYS A 116 6.20 -13.03 5.68
CA CYS A 116 5.04 -12.22 5.32
C CYS A 116 4.33 -12.69 4.05
N TYR A 117 5.01 -13.42 3.16
CA TYR A 117 4.39 -14.00 1.97
C TYR A 117 3.67 -15.30 2.28
N GLU A 118 4.26 -16.14 3.13
CA GLU A 118 3.68 -17.43 3.49
C GLU A 118 2.43 -17.27 4.37
N SER A 119 2.39 -16.21 5.18
CA SER A 119 1.27 -15.91 6.09
C SER A 119 0.20 -15.01 5.48
N GLY A 120 0.48 -14.33 4.37
CA GLY A 120 -0.43 -13.35 3.77
C GLY A 120 -1.57 -13.99 2.98
N GLU A 121 -2.79 -13.99 3.51
CA GLU A 121 -3.98 -14.44 2.78
C GLU A 121 -4.35 -13.52 1.59
N ASN A 122 -3.99 -12.23 1.69
CA ASN A 122 -4.27 -11.23 0.67
C ASN A 122 -3.12 -10.20 0.52
N MET A 123 -3.14 -9.41 -0.56
CA MET A 123 -2.12 -8.37 -0.84
C MET A 123 -1.96 -7.40 0.33
N THR A 124 -3.09 -6.99 0.92
CA THR A 124 -3.10 -5.99 1.98
C THR A 124 -2.48 -6.53 3.26
N ALA A 125 -2.76 -7.78 3.63
CA ALA A 125 -2.18 -8.45 4.78
C ALA A 125 -0.66 -8.61 4.60
N THR A 126 -0.22 -8.95 3.39
CA THR A 126 1.21 -8.99 3.05
C THR A 126 1.85 -7.61 3.21
N ALA A 127 1.21 -6.56 2.69
CA ALA A 127 1.68 -5.18 2.81
C ALA A 127 1.71 -4.69 4.27
N LEU A 128 0.71 -5.05 5.07
CA LEU A 128 0.65 -4.72 6.50
C LEU A 128 1.73 -5.47 7.29
N CYS A 129 1.95 -6.76 7.01
CA CYS A 129 3.03 -7.55 7.61
C CYS A 129 4.40 -6.94 7.29
N PHE A 130 4.63 -6.52 6.04
CA PHE A 130 5.83 -5.80 5.66
C PHE A 130 6.02 -4.51 6.46
N LEU A 131 4.98 -3.66 6.51
CA LEU A 131 5.07 -2.40 7.23
C LEU A 131 5.30 -2.61 8.73
N ASP A 132 4.71 -3.64 9.33
CA ASP A 132 4.94 -3.99 10.72
C ASP A 132 6.39 -4.43 10.95
N GLY A 133 6.96 -5.25 10.06
CA GLY A 133 8.37 -5.63 10.08
C GLY A 133 9.30 -4.42 9.97
N ALA A 134 9.10 -3.56 8.96
CA ALA A 134 9.90 -2.35 8.76
C ALA A 134 9.78 -1.36 9.93
N LYS A 135 8.57 -1.23 10.52
CA LYS A 135 8.32 -0.43 11.71
C LYS A 135 9.05 -1.01 12.92
N SER A 136 9.01 -2.33 13.13
CA SER A 136 9.72 -3.00 14.22
C SER A 136 11.24 -2.80 14.09
N ASP A 137 11.77 -2.92 12.88
CA ASP A 137 13.18 -2.63 12.59
C ASP A 137 13.54 -1.18 12.92
N ALA A 138 12.71 -0.21 12.50
CA ALA A 138 12.91 1.20 12.82
C ALA A 138 12.81 1.50 14.33
N GLN A 139 11.89 0.85 15.06
CA GLN A 139 11.78 0.97 16.51
C GLN A 139 13.01 0.42 17.23
N ARG A 140 13.44 -0.80 16.87
CA ARG A 140 14.66 -1.41 17.43
C ARG A 140 15.90 -0.57 17.16
N LEU A 141 16.00 0.00 15.97
CA LEU A 141 17.07 0.91 15.61
C LEU A 141 17.03 2.20 16.45
N SER A 142 15.84 2.79 16.62
CA SER A 142 15.63 3.96 17.47
C SER A 142 16.03 3.70 18.93
N GLU A 143 15.58 2.59 19.51
CA GLU A 143 15.91 2.21 20.89
C GLU A 143 17.42 2.07 21.10
N ARG A 144 18.10 1.40 20.17
CA ARG A 144 19.57 1.25 20.21
C ARG A 144 20.30 2.57 20.08
N TYR A 145 19.86 3.45 19.19
CA TYR A 145 20.47 4.77 19.02
C TYR A 145 20.31 5.63 20.27
N ILE A 146 19.15 5.54 20.95
CA ILE A 146 18.92 6.22 22.23
C ILE A 146 19.85 5.66 23.31
N ASP A 147 19.96 4.33 23.41
CA ASP A 147 20.82 3.68 24.41
C ASP A 147 22.30 4.04 24.22
N GLU A 148 22.82 3.95 22.99
CA GLU A 148 24.19 4.36 22.66
C GLU A 148 24.42 5.85 22.92
N ASN A 149 23.48 6.72 22.54
CA ASN A 149 23.56 8.15 22.83
C ASN A 149 23.68 8.43 24.33
N ILE A 150 22.82 7.81 25.15
CA ILE A 150 22.86 7.94 26.61
C ILE A 150 24.19 7.40 27.16
N HIS A 151 24.65 6.26 26.66
CA HIS A 151 25.92 5.66 27.06
C HIS A 151 27.09 6.61 26.80
N TYR A 152 27.26 7.10 25.57
CA TYR A 152 28.34 8.02 25.22
C TYR A 152 28.23 9.36 25.96
N MET A 153 27.02 9.87 26.17
CA MET A 153 26.79 11.09 26.94
C MET A 153 27.22 10.90 28.40
N MET A 154 26.86 9.79 29.04
CA MET A 154 27.26 9.48 30.41
C MET A 154 28.78 9.36 30.54
N TRP A 155 29.44 8.62 29.63
CA TRP A 155 30.90 8.50 29.64
C TRP A 155 31.62 9.81 29.37
N SER A 156 31.00 10.75 28.65
CA SER A 156 31.59 12.07 28.42
C SER A 156 31.70 12.92 29.68
N THR A 157 30.88 12.65 30.70
CA THR A 157 30.91 13.38 31.97
C THR A 157 32.06 12.98 32.89
N TYR A 158 32.78 11.89 32.58
CA TYR A 158 33.89 11.43 33.39
C TYR A 158 35.03 12.46 33.37
N THR A 159 35.29 13.06 34.54
CA THR A 159 36.36 14.03 34.75
C THR A 159 37.27 13.54 35.85
N VAL A 160 38.58 13.61 35.59
CA VAL A 160 39.60 13.35 36.61
C VAL A 160 40.12 14.71 37.02
N SER A 161 40.04 15.01 38.31
CA SER A 161 40.60 16.22 38.88
C SER A 161 41.70 15.87 39.88
N LEU A 162 42.85 16.53 39.73
CA LEU A 162 43.95 16.47 40.67
C LEU A 162 43.99 17.81 41.40
N ASN A 163 43.69 17.77 42.70
CA ASN A 163 43.77 18.94 43.57
C ASN A 163 45.03 18.83 44.43
N ILE A 164 46.00 19.72 44.20
CA ILE A 164 47.21 19.83 45.02
C ILE A 164 47.01 21.04 45.94
N PRO A 165 46.97 20.88 47.27
CA PRO A 165 46.86 22.01 48.19
C PRO A 165 47.98 23.02 47.92
N LEU A 166 47.64 24.31 47.84
CA LEU A 166 48.53 25.44 47.49
C LEU A 166 48.88 25.61 45.99
N MET A 167 48.38 24.74 45.10
CA MET A 167 48.50 24.86 43.64
C MET A 167 47.11 24.89 42.98
N ASN A 168 47.04 25.30 41.71
CA ASN A 168 45.79 25.27 40.95
C ASN A 168 45.27 23.83 40.77
N THR A 169 43.95 23.65 40.81
CA THR A 169 43.30 22.38 40.46
C THR A 169 43.44 22.12 38.96
N PHE A 170 43.97 20.96 38.59
CA PHE A 170 43.99 20.49 37.20
C PHE A 170 42.83 19.53 36.99
N SER A 171 41.92 19.87 36.10
CA SER A 171 40.83 18.99 35.67
C SER A 171 41.02 18.59 34.20
N ALA A 172 40.92 17.29 33.93
CA ALA A 172 40.94 16.75 32.58
C ALA A 172 39.69 15.90 32.37
N SER A 173 38.95 16.17 31.28
CA SER A 173 37.84 15.34 30.85
C SER A 173 38.35 14.35 29.80
N ALA A 174 38.74 13.16 30.26
CA ALA A 174 39.22 12.09 29.38
C ALA A 174 38.14 11.61 28.38
N GLY A 175 36.86 11.87 28.69
CA GLY A 175 35.72 11.46 27.88
C GLY A 175 35.12 12.55 26.98
N ALA A 176 35.66 13.78 26.94
CA ALA A 176 34.98 14.91 26.28
C ALA A 176 34.60 14.64 24.82
N TYR A 177 35.42 13.91 24.05
CA TYR A 177 35.15 13.57 22.65
C TYR A 177 33.90 12.68 22.47
N LYS A 178 33.55 11.86 23.47
CA LYS A 178 32.35 11.00 23.43
C LYS A 178 31.06 11.80 23.35
N ARG A 179 31.07 13.07 23.80
CA ARG A 179 29.94 13.97 23.63
C ARG A 179 29.65 14.27 22.16
N VAL A 180 30.68 14.31 21.32
CA VAL A 180 30.53 14.51 19.87
C VAL A 180 29.88 13.29 19.23
N ILE A 181 30.32 12.08 19.63
CA ILE A 181 29.73 10.82 19.16
C ILE A 181 28.25 10.72 19.58
N ALA A 182 27.95 11.02 20.84
CA ALA A 182 26.57 11.09 21.34
C ALA A 182 25.71 12.05 20.49
N SER A 183 26.24 13.23 20.17
CA SER A 183 25.58 14.20 19.29
C SER A 183 25.33 13.67 17.87
N GLN A 184 26.18 12.79 17.34
CA GLN A 184 25.97 12.16 16.03
C GLN A 184 24.84 11.13 16.07
N TYR A 185 24.74 10.31 17.13
CA TYR A 185 23.59 9.42 17.33
C TYR A 185 22.29 10.22 17.45
N ASP A 186 22.28 11.29 18.25
CA ASP A 186 21.12 12.17 18.39
C ASP A 186 20.72 12.81 17.06
N THR A 187 21.69 13.30 16.28
CA THR A 187 21.44 13.87 14.95
C THR A 187 20.86 12.82 14.01
N THR A 188 21.43 11.62 13.96
CA THR A 188 20.98 10.55 13.06
C THR A 188 19.58 10.05 13.43
N LEU A 189 19.33 9.91 14.73
CA LEU A 189 18.03 9.54 15.29
C LEU A 189 16.96 10.56 14.92
N ASN A 190 17.21 11.85 15.18
CA ASN A 190 16.24 12.92 14.99
C ASN A 190 16.01 13.27 13.51
N MET A 191 17.04 13.19 12.67
CA MET A 191 16.94 13.55 11.25
C MET A 191 16.43 12.42 10.36
N PHE A 192 16.74 11.15 10.68
CA PHE A 192 16.44 10.04 9.78
C PHE A 192 15.52 9.00 10.41
N VAL A 193 15.89 8.43 11.56
CA VAL A 193 15.20 7.27 12.12
C VAL A 193 13.80 7.64 12.62
N PHE A 194 13.66 8.73 13.37
CA PHE A 194 12.37 9.14 13.93
C PHE A 194 11.36 9.56 12.84
N PRO A 195 11.73 10.39 11.84
CA PRO A 195 10.87 10.66 10.70
C PRO A 195 10.49 9.40 9.91
N ALA A 196 11.43 8.45 9.73
CA ALA A 196 11.16 7.20 9.03
C ALA A 196 10.13 6.34 9.79
N LEU A 197 10.30 6.20 11.11
CA LEU A 197 9.36 5.48 11.97
C LEU A 197 7.96 6.09 11.94
N LEU A 198 7.88 7.42 12.02
CA LEU A 198 6.60 8.12 11.95
C LEU A 198 5.92 7.90 10.59
N SER A 199 6.70 7.97 9.49
CA SER A 199 6.18 7.73 8.15
C SER A 199 5.65 6.30 7.99
N LEU A 200 6.41 5.29 8.42
CA LEU A 200 5.99 3.88 8.35
C LEU A 200 4.70 3.64 9.15
N ARG A 201 4.58 4.23 10.34
CA ARG A 201 3.36 4.15 11.15
C ARG A 201 2.16 4.81 10.48
N MET A 202 2.36 5.95 9.81
CA MET A 202 1.29 6.63 9.07
C MET A 202 0.86 5.81 7.84
N GLN A 203 1.80 5.15 7.17
CA GLN A 203 1.50 4.25 6.05
C GLN A 203 0.71 3.02 6.51
N GLU A 204 1.07 2.43 7.65
CA GLU A 204 0.34 1.29 8.25
C GLU A 204 -1.09 1.68 8.59
N LEU A 205 -1.28 2.83 9.28
CA LEU A 205 -2.60 3.35 9.62
C LEU A 205 -3.42 3.64 8.35
N PHE A 206 -2.78 4.24 7.34
CA PHE A 206 -3.44 4.53 6.06
C PHE A 206 -3.87 3.24 5.34
N LEU A 207 -3.01 2.23 5.26
CA LEU A 207 -3.35 0.95 4.64
C LEU A 207 -4.45 0.22 5.40
N GLY A 208 -4.39 0.17 6.73
CA GLY A 208 -5.44 -0.41 7.57
C GLY A 208 -6.78 0.30 7.38
N PHE A 209 -6.76 1.65 7.34
CA PHE A 209 -7.95 2.43 7.03
C PHE A 209 -8.50 2.11 5.63
N VAL A 210 -7.62 2.05 4.62
CA VAL A 210 -7.99 1.75 3.23
C VAL A 210 -8.62 0.37 3.13
N SER A 211 -8.03 -0.67 3.73
CA SER A 211 -8.54 -2.04 3.62
C SER A 211 -9.91 -2.21 4.24
N GLU A 212 -10.17 -1.55 5.37
CA GLU A 212 -11.44 -1.70 6.08
C GLU A 212 -12.54 -0.80 5.48
N ASN A 213 -12.19 0.41 5.03
CA ASN A 213 -13.18 1.43 4.71
C ASN A 213 -13.43 1.63 3.21
N VAL A 214 -12.43 1.43 2.35
CA VAL A 214 -12.58 1.75 0.92
C VAL A 214 -13.59 0.83 0.25
N ILE A 215 -13.51 -0.48 0.46
CA ILE A 215 -14.54 -1.37 -0.09
C ILE A 215 -15.87 -1.06 0.56
N ARG A 216 -15.94 -1.08 1.89
CA ARG A 216 -17.20 -1.02 2.64
C ARG A 216 -18.02 0.24 2.35
N TRP A 217 -17.37 1.40 2.26
CA TRP A 217 -18.04 2.70 2.15
C TRP A 217 -17.86 3.36 0.79
N LEU A 218 -16.64 3.39 0.24
CA LEU A 218 -16.34 4.17 -0.96
C LEU A 218 -17.05 3.61 -2.19
N LEU A 219 -17.09 2.29 -2.34
CA LEU A 219 -17.66 1.63 -3.51
C LEU A 219 -19.18 1.81 -3.63
N PRO A 220 -20.01 1.58 -2.59
CA PRO A 220 -21.44 1.87 -2.66
C PRO A 220 -21.75 3.34 -2.97
N ILE A 221 -20.99 4.27 -2.37
CA ILE A 221 -21.13 5.71 -2.63
C ILE A 221 -20.79 6.03 -4.08
N ALA A 222 -19.74 5.41 -4.63
CA ALA A 222 -19.33 5.60 -6.01
C ALA A 222 -20.43 5.15 -7.00
N PHE A 223 -21.08 4.02 -6.74
CA PHE A 223 -22.23 3.55 -7.53
C PHE A 223 -23.45 4.45 -7.37
N LEU A 224 -23.73 4.93 -6.16
CA LEU A 224 -24.81 5.88 -5.91
C LEU A 224 -24.62 7.18 -6.69
N PHE A 225 -23.40 7.74 -6.73
CA PHE A 225 -23.11 8.94 -7.53
C PHE A 225 -23.15 8.68 -9.03
N ARG A 226 -22.93 7.45 -9.49
CA ARG A 226 -23.02 7.13 -10.92
C ARG A 226 -24.45 7.27 -11.47
N ILE A 227 -25.45 7.07 -10.61
CA ILE A 227 -26.87 7.07 -10.95
C ILE A 227 -27.41 8.49 -11.18
N PHE A 228 -26.87 9.46 -10.45
CA PHE A 228 -27.27 10.85 -10.64
C PHE A 228 -26.48 11.47 -11.78
N ILE A 229 -27.16 11.88 -12.85
CA ILE A 229 -26.58 12.55 -14.02
C ILE A 229 -25.55 13.63 -13.66
N PRO A 230 -25.83 14.58 -12.73
CA PRO A 230 -24.85 15.62 -12.41
C PRO A 230 -23.61 15.11 -11.66
N THR A 231 -23.70 14.02 -10.90
CA THR A 231 -22.57 13.47 -10.12
C THR A 231 -21.92 12.25 -10.75
N ARG A 232 -22.35 11.84 -11.94
CA ARG A 232 -21.84 10.66 -12.66
C ARG A 232 -20.32 10.69 -12.85
N GLN A 233 -19.75 11.86 -13.15
CA GLN A 233 -18.30 12.03 -13.29
C GLN A 233 -17.55 11.80 -11.97
N MET A 234 -18.13 12.22 -10.85
CA MET A 234 -17.58 11.93 -9.52
C MET A 234 -17.66 10.43 -9.22
N GLY A 235 -18.76 9.77 -9.60
CA GLY A 235 -18.90 8.32 -9.51
C GLY A 235 -17.77 7.58 -10.23
N ASN A 236 -17.45 7.97 -11.48
CA ASN A 236 -16.33 7.39 -12.24
C ASN A 236 -14.99 7.56 -11.52
N MET A 237 -14.72 8.75 -11.00
CA MET A 237 -13.48 9.04 -10.27
C MET A 237 -13.39 8.23 -8.96
N LEU A 238 -14.49 8.09 -8.22
CA LEU A 238 -14.54 7.30 -7.00
C LEU A 238 -14.38 5.80 -7.26
N ILE A 239 -14.97 5.27 -8.35
CA ILE A 239 -14.73 3.88 -8.75
C ILE A 239 -13.26 3.66 -9.06
N ALA A 240 -12.65 4.55 -9.86
CA ALA A 240 -11.22 4.49 -10.16
C ALA A 240 -10.36 4.58 -8.89
N LEU A 241 -10.75 5.43 -7.94
CA LEU A 241 -10.09 5.57 -6.64
C LEU A 241 -10.17 4.29 -5.82
N SER A 242 -11.34 3.68 -5.70
CA SER A 242 -11.51 2.40 -5.01
C SER A 242 -10.62 1.31 -5.61
N ILE A 243 -10.59 1.20 -6.94
CA ILE A 243 -9.74 0.22 -7.64
C ILE A 243 -8.26 0.49 -7.35
N GLY A 244 -7.83 1.75 -7.50
CA GLY A 244 -6.43 2.12 -7.31
C GLY A 244 -5.96 1.90 -5.87
N LEU A 245 -6.76 2.31 -4.88
CA LEU A 245 -6.44 2.13 -3.47
C LEU A 245 -6.46 0.66 -3.04
N TYR A 246 -7.36 -0.15 -3.60
CA TYR A 246 -7.48 -1.55 -3.19
C TYR A 246 -6.48 -2.47 -3.92
N LEU A 247 -6.16 -2.20 -5.17
CA LEU A 247 -5.31 -3.06 -5.99
C LEU A 247 -3.88 -2.53 -6.10
N ILE A 248 -3.72 -1.27 -6.52
CA ILE A 248 -2.40 -0.74 -6.88
C ILE A 248 -1.57 -0.44 -5.65
N VAL A 249 -2.19 0.16 -4.62
CA VAL A 249 -1.44 0.54 -3.43
C VAL A 249 -0.87 -0.70 -2.71
N PRO A 250 -1.66 -1.75 -2.36
CA PRO A 250 -1.11 -2.96 -1.75
C PRO A 250 -0.10 -3.66 -2.65
N PHE A 251 -0.33 -3.71 -3.97
CA PHE A 251 0.61 -4.28 -4.92
C PHE A 251 1.98 -3.57 -4.91
N MET A 252 1.98 -2.23 -4.85
CA MET A 252 3.24 -1.48 -4.76
C MET A 252 3.96 -1.73 -3.43
N TYR A 253 3.25 -1.84 -2.31
CA TYR A 253 3.89 -2.20 -1.02
C TYR A 253 4.45 -3.62 -1.02
N ALA A 254 3.72 -4.56 -1.63
CA ALA A 254 4.17 -5.92 -1.89
C ALA A 254 5.48 -5.96 -2.69
N PHE A 255 5.58 -5.13 -3.74
CA PHE A 255 6.79 -4.94 -4.52
C PHE A 255 7.90 -4.25 -3.70
N ASN A 256 7.56 -3.29 -2.85
CA ASN A 256 8.54 -2.62 -1.98
C ASN A 256 9.16 -3.56 -0.96
N LEU A 257 8.40 -4.53 -0.42
CA LEU A 257 8.93 -5.61 0.41
C LEU A 257 10.00 -6.41 -0.34
N SER A 258 9.77 -6.72 -1.62
CA SER A 258 10.78 -7.42 -2.44
C SER A 258 12.07 -6.62 -2.51
N ALA A 259 11.96 -5.34 -2.84
CA ALA A 259 13.11 -4.45 -2.92
C ALA A 259 13.81 -4.33 -1.56
N TYR A 260 13.05 -4.27 -0.47
CA TYR A 260 13.59 -4.22 0.89
C TYR A 260 14.41 -5.46 1.21
N GLU A 261 13.93 -6.64 0.86
CA GLU A 261 14.60 -7.91 1.12
C GLU A 261 15.88 -8.08 0.30
N ILE A 262 15.84 -7.73 -0.99
CA ILE A 262 17.02 -7.80 -1.87
C ILE A 262 18.14 -6.89 -1.34
N ILE A 263 17.80 -5.66 -0.96
CA ILE A 263 18.76 -4.73 -0.34
C ILE A 263 19.25 -5.28 1.01
N GLY A 264 18.46 -6.10 1.70
CA GLY A 264 18.87 -6.73 2.95
C GLY A 264 19.80 -7.93 2.78
N SER A 265 19.57 -8.75 1.74
CA SER A 265 20.23 -10.04 1.55
C SER A 265 21.53 -9.96 0.77
N GLU A 266 21.64 -9.03 -0.18
CA GLU A 266 22.78 -8.96 -1.09
C GLU A 266 23.59 -7.66 -0.90
N GLU A 267 24.90 -7.83 -0.67
CA GLU A 267 25.93 -6.86 -1.04
C GLU A 267 26.15 -5.59 -0.20
N CYS A 268 25.84 -5.59 1.10
CA CYS A 268 26.43 -4.56 1.98
C CYS A 268 27.97 -4.51 1.83
N ASN A 269 28.59 -5.67 1.60
CA ASN A 269 30.04 -5.80 1.35
C ASN A 269 30.57 -4.95 0.19
N GLN A 270 29.78 -4.67 -0.85
CA GLN A 270 30.22 -3.81 -1.96
C GLN A 270 30.34 -2.35 -1.55
N PHE A 271 29.53 -1.91 -0.60
CA PHE A 271 29.50 -0.55 -0.06
C PHE A 271 30.25 -0.43 1.27
N ARG A 272 30.96 -1.48 1.68
CA ARG A 272 31.65 -1.59 2.97
C ARG A 272 32.51 -0.38 3.28
N THR A 273 33.30 0.10 2.33
CA THR A 273 34.20 1.25 2.52
C THR A 273 33.46 2.57 2.78
N ALA A 274 32.20 2.69 2.36
CA ALA A 274 31.37 3.86 2.61
C ALA A 274 30.51 3.74 3.88
N ILE A 275 30.28 2.51 4.36
CA ILE A 275 29.39 2.20 5.48
C ILE A 275 30.18 2.01 6.78
N GLU A 276 31.38 1.44 6.70
CA GLU A 276 32.20 1.17 7.88
C GLU A 276 32.61 2.46 8.57
N ASP A 277 32.13 2.60 9.80
CA ASP A 277 32.51 3.66 10.72
C ASP A 277 32.95 3.04 12.05
N ASN A 278 33.97 3.63 12.68
CA ASN A 278 34.52 3.11 13.93
C ASN A 278 33.52 3.12 15.10
N HIS A 279 32.46 3.93 15.01
CA HIS A 279 31.43 4.08 16.03
C HIS A 279 30.11 3.43 15.63
N PHE A 280 29.68 3.57 14.38
CA PHE A 280 28.42 2.96 13.91
C PHE A 280 28.57 1.50 13.47
N GLY A 281 29.80 1.00 13.33
CA GLY A 281 30.07 -0.36 12.90
C GLY A 281 30.00 -0.51 11.38
N GLY A 282 29.88 -1.76 10.91
CA GLY A 282 29.89 -2.10 9.49
C GLY A 282 28.68 -2.94 9.06
N CYS A 283 28.88 -3.64 7.94
CA CYS A 283 27.90 -4.55 7.36
C CYS A 283 27.66 -5.76 8.26
N GLY A 284 26.63 -5.70 9.09
CA GLY A 284 26.28 -6.75 10.06
C GLY A 284 25.96 -6.18 11.43
N ASP A 285 26.45 -4.97 11.72
CA ASP A 285 26.08 -4.24 12.92
C ASP A 285 24.69 -3.64 12.73
N GLN A 286 23.80 -3.94 13.66
CA GLN A 286 22.43 -3.43 13.63
C GLN A 286 22.39 -1.90 13.84
N ASN A 287 23.47 -1.31 14.34
CA ASN A 287 23.59 0.13 14.56
C ASN A 287 24.20 0.86 13.35
N SER A 288 24.58 0.13 12.30
CA SER A 288 25.25 0.71 11.14
C SER A 288 24.36 1.66 10.37
N PHE A 289 25.00 2.61 9.68
CA PHE A 289 24.32 3.50 8.74
C PHE A 289 23.60 2.75 7.62
N TRP A 290 23.98 1.50 7.34
CA TRP A 290 23.26 0.65 6.39
C TRP A 290 21.82 0.36 6.80
N ALA A 291 21.59 0.07 8.09
CA ALA A 291 20.24 -0.17 8.59
C ALA A 291 19.36 1.08 8.44
N VAL A 292 19.92 2.26 8.72
CA VAL A 292 19.24 3.55 8.50
C VAL A 292 18.99 3.78 7.01
N ALA A 293 20.00 3.58 6.16
CA ALA A 293 19.92 3.80 4.73
C ALA A 293 18.90 2.90 4.04
N ARG A 294 18.74 1.65 4.51
CA ARG A 294 17.73 0.70 3.99
C ARG A 294 16.30 1.15 4.32
N LEU A 295 16.08 1.81 5.46
CA LEU A 295 14.76 2.29 5.90
C LEU A 295 14.31 3.55 5.15
N ILE A 296 15.23 4.44 4.77
CA ILE A 296 14.90 5.74 4.16
C ILE A 296 14.08 5.61 2.86
N PRO A 297 14.47 4.78 1.87
CA PRO A 297 13.67 4.59 0.66
C PRO A 297 12.27 4.07 0.93
N GLN A 298 12.14 3.16 1.90
CA GLN A 298 10.86 2.56 2.30
C GLN A 298 9.95 3.59 2.97
N ALA A 299 10.51 4.45 3.82
CA ALA A 299 9.76 5.45 4.53
C ALA A 299 9.34 6.64 3.66
N PHE A 300 10.15 7.05 2.67
CA PHE A 300 9.91 8.30 1.94
C PHE A 300 9.78 8.16 0.43
N PHE A 301 10.69 7.43 -0.20
CA PHE A 301 10.76 7.40 -1.67
C PHE A 301 9.63 6.57 -2.26
N LEU A 302 9.46 5.34 -1.77
CA LEU A 302 8.51 4.40 -2.34
C LEU A 302 7.04 4.77 -2.11
N PRO A 303 6.62 5.33 -0.96
CA PRO A 303 5.26 5.84 -0.79
C PRO A 303 4.94 6.96 -1.79
N ASN A 304 5.90 7.86 -2.05
CA ASN A 304 5.74 8.92 -3.05
C ASN A 304 5.63 8.35 -4.48
N LEU A 305 6.41 7.31 -4.80
CA LEU A 305 6.30 6.60 -6.06
C LEU A 305 4.92 5.92 -6.19
N THR A 306 4.43 5.26 -5.13
CA THR A 306 3.11 4.65 -5.10
C THR A 306 2.01 5.68 -5.33
N ILE A 307 2.10 6.87 -4.73
CA ILE A 307 1.16 7.97 -4.96
C ILE A 307 1.21 8.43 -6.42
N ALA A 308 2.39 8.58 -7.01
CA ALA A 308 2.53 8.98 -8.41
C ALA A 308 1.90 7.95 -9.37
N ILE A 309 2.15 6.66 -9.13
CA ILE A 309 1.56 5.56 -9.92
C ILE A 309 0.04 5.53 -9.73
N LEU A 310 -0.44 5.73 -8.50
CA LEU A 310 -1.87 5.82 -8.22
C LEU A 310 -2.50 6.98 -9.01
N ILE A 311 -1.95 8.19 -8.95
CA ILE A 311 -2.48 9.34 -9.69
C ILE A 311 -2.49 9.09 -11.20
N ALA A 312 -1.43 8.49 -11.74
CA ALA A 312 -1.36 8.13 -13.15
C ALA A 312 -2.47 7.14 -13.52
N PHE A 313 -2.68 6.10 -12.69
CA PHE A 313 -3.76 5.15 -12.85
C PHE A 313 -5.14 5.81 -12.77
N LEU A 314 -5.39 6.65 -11.76
CA LEU A 314 -6.66 7.35 -11.60
C LEU A 314 -7.00 8.19 -12.82
N THR A 315 -6.01 8.88 -13.38
CA THR A 315 -6.17 9.68 -14.59
C THR A 315 -6.49 8.81 -15.80
N GLY A 316 -5.80 7.68 -15.96
CA GLY A 316 -6.06 6.72 -17.03
C GLY A 316 -7.44 6.07 -16.93
N ALA A 317 -7.77 5.55 -15.75
CA ALA A 317 -9.05 4.90 -15.45
C ALA A 317 -10.22 5.86 -15.60
N ASN A 318 -10.11 7.11 -15.11
CA ASN A 318 -11.17 8.11 -15.27
C ASN A 318 -11.42 8.44 -16.75
N LYS A 319 -10.37 8.59 -17.56
CA LYS A 319 -10.51 8.80 -19.00
C LYS A 319 -11.17 7.60 -19.68
N ALA A 320 -10.76 6.38 -19.34
CA ALA A 320 -11.38 5.17 -19.87
C ALA A 320 -12.87 5.10 -19.52
N LEU A 321 -13.24 5.34 -18.25
CA LEU A 321 -14.62 5.32 -17.79
C LEU A 321 -15.51 6.39 -18.41
N ARG A 322 -14.93 7.55 -18.76
CA ARG A 322 -15.63 8.63 -19.46
C ARG A 322 -15.95 8.31 -20.92
N VAL A 323 -15.16 7.45 -21.58
CA VAL A 323 -15.46 7.05 -22.97
C VAL A 323 -16.66 6.10 -23.01
N ILE A 324 -16.90 5.36 -21.91
CA ILE A 324 -17.90 4.31 -21.88
C ILE A 324 -19.22 4.74 -21.20
N GLY A 325 -19.23 5.85 -20.46
CA GLY A 325 -20.42 6.39 -19.80
C GLY A 325 -20.67 7.83 -20.18
#